data_AF-A0A434SJL7-F1
#
_entry.id   AF-A0A434SJL7-F1
#
_cell.length_a   1.000
_cell.length_b   1.000
_cell.length_c   1.000
_cell.angle_alpha   90.00
_cell.angle_beta   90.00
_cell.angle_gamma   90.00
#
_symmetry.space_group_name_H-M   'P 1'
#
loop_
_entity.id
_entity.type
_entity.pdbx_description
1 polymer ?
#
loop_
_entity_poly.entity_id
_entity_poly.type
_entity_poly.pdbx_seq_one_letter_code
_entity_poly.pdbx_strand_id
1 'polypeptide(L)'
;SLLVEALYGELVPAASAEARLAALLHDAPEYVIGDMISPFKSVMGGSYKDCELRLQRAIHQRFSLPAELGSTLRKDIKRADQIAAYYEATLLAGFSTAEATEYFGRPRSFSADHFDFTPRSVTWAQAAFLKRFAALEAKRQPFLAANSVK
;
A
#
# COMPACT_ATOMS: atom_id res chain seq x y z
N SER A 1 0.26 4.89 -1.94
CA SER A 1 0.09 3.65 -2.76
C SER A 1 1.21 3.28 -3.75
N LEU A 2 1.55 4.07 -4.79
CA LEU A 2 2.55 3.66 -5.81
C LEU A 2 3.93 3.36 -5.21
N LEU A 3 4.42 4.27 -4.36
CA LEU A 3 5.67 4.11 -3.63
C LEU A 3 5.65 2.87 -2.73
N VAL A 4 4.55 2.66 -2.00
CA VAL A 4 4.37 1.50 -1.11
C VAL A 4 4.44 0.18 -1.89
N GLU A 5 3.83 0.08 -3.07
CA GLU A 5 3.96 -1.14 -3.90
C GLU A 5 5.40 -1.36 -4.36
N ALA A 6 6.11 -0.29 -4.72
CA ALA A 6 7.50 -0.39 -5.15
C ALA A 6 8.42 -0.83 -4.00
N LEU A 7 8.26 -0.23 -2.82
CA LEU A 7 8.94 -0.62 -1.57
C LEU A 7 8.63 -2.07 -1.18
N TYR A 8 7.35 -2.45 -1.19
CA TYR A 8 6.93 -3.82 -0.94
C TYR A 8 7.62 -4.80 -1.90
N GLY A 9 7.75 -4.40 -3.17
CA GLY A 9 8.45 -5.16 -4.19
C GLY A 9 9.95 -5.36 -3.95
N GLU A 10 10.62 -4.43 -3.29
CA GLU A 10 12.03 -4.58 -2.88
C GLU A 10 12.17 -5.36 -1.57
N LEU A 11 11.24 -5.19 -0.62
CA LEU A 11 11.20 -5.94 0.63
C LEU A 11 10.93 -7.43 0.39
N VAL A 12 10.11 -7.76 -0.61
CA VAL A 12 9.74 -9.13 -0.97
C VAL A 12 9.97 -9.34 -2.48
N PRO A 13 11.21 -9.56 -2.93
CA PRO A 13 11.53 -9.69 -4.36
C PRO A 13 10.76 -10.81 -5.08
N ALA A 14 10.40 -11.88 -4.35
CA ALA A 14 9.64 -13.01 -4.85
C ALA A 14 8.10 -12.80 -4.80
N ALA A 15 7.62 -11.60 -4.48
CA ALA A 15 6.19 -11.32 -4.37
C ALA A 15 5.46 -11.60 -5.69
N SER A 16 4.33 -12.29 -5.59
CA SER A 16 3.45 -12.53 -6.73
C SER A 16 2.80 -11.23 -7.23
N ALA A 17 2.31 -11.24 -8.47
CA ALA A 17 1.55 -10.11 -9.01
C ALA A 17 0.29 -9.83 -8.18
N GLU A 18 -0.31 -10.87 -7.59
CA GLU A 18 -1.45 -10.74 -6.68
C GLU A 18 -1.08 -10.00 -5.40
N ALA A 19 0.04 -10.37 -4.77
CA ALA A 19 0.51 -9.73 -3.55
C ALA A 19 0.91 -8.26 -3.79
N ARG A 20 1.56 -7.97 -4.93
CA ARG A 20 1.86 -6.59 -5.35
C ARG A 20 0.60 -5.78 -5.63
N LEU A 21 -0.44 -6.39 -6.19
CA LEU A 21 -1.72 -5.71 -6.39
C LEU A 21 -2.39 -5.38 -5.05
N ALA A 22 -2.36 -6.31 -4.09
CA ALA A 22 -2.84 -6.05 -2.74
C ALA A 22 -2.08 -4.89 -2.08
N ALA A 23 -0.76 -4.80 -2.27
CA ALA A 23 0.04 -3.66 -1.82
C ALA A 23 -0.35 -2.35 -2.52
N LEU A 24 -0.60 -2.38 -3.83
CA LEU A 24 -1.05 -1.19 -4.57
C LEU A 24 -2.42 -0.68 -4.09
N LEU A 25 -3.30 -1.59 -3.65
CA LEU A 25 -4.67 -1.30 -3.22
C LEU A 25 -4.84 -1.14 -1.70
N HIS A 26 -3.76 -1.06 -0.92
CA HIS A 26 -3.87 -1.05 0.55
C HIS A 26 -4.64 0.16 1.10
N ASP A 27 -4.51 1.34 0.47
CA ASP A 27 -5.25 2.56 0.82
C ASP A 27 -6.50 2.79 -0.05
N ALA A 28 -6.89 1.80 -0.85
CA ALA A 28 -8.03 1.98 -1.75
C ALA A 28 -9.31 2.44 -1.02
N PRO A 29 -9.66 2.01 0.22
CA PRO A 29 -10.83 2.50 0.94
C PRO A 29 -10.92 4.02 1.08
N GLU A 30 -9.79 4.73 1.07
CA GLU A 30 -9.71 6.18 1.22
C GLU A 30 -10.43 6.94 0.09
N TYR A 31 -10.69 6.33 -1.06
CA TYR A 31 -11.53 6.95 -2.10
C TYR A 31 -12.98 7.21 -1.62
N VAL A 32 -13.45 6.45 -0.63
CA VAL A 32 -14.80 6.59 -0.05
C VAL A 32 -14.77 7.37 1.26
N ILE A 33 -13.84 7.03 2.15
CA ILE A 33 -13.84 7.55 3.53
C ILE A 33 -12.90 8.74 3.73
N GLY A 34 -12.10 9.09 2.71
CA GLY A 34 -11.04 10.08 2.80
C GLY A 34 -9.77 9.52 3.43
N ASP A 35 -8.67 10.25 3.26
CA ASP A 35 -7.41 9.99 3.95
C ASP A 35 -7.49 10.51 5.39
N MET A 36 -7.08 9.68 6.34
CA MET A 36 -7.08 9.99 7.76
C MET A 36 -5.72 9.66 8.34
N ILE A 37 -5.03 10.66 8.90
CA ILE A 37 -3.74 10.43 9.53
C ILE A 37 -3.87 9.45 10.71
N SER A 38 -2.85 8.61 10.89
CA SER A 38 -2.82 7.53 11.89
C SER A 38 -3.20 7.96 13.32
N PRO A 39 -2.81 9.15 13.83
CA PRO A 39 -3.23 9.62 15.16
C PRO A 39 -4.74 9.77 15.33
N PHE A 40 -5.49 10.13 14.28
CA PHE A 40 -6.96 10.21 14.38
C PHE A 40 -7.63 8.85 14.27
N LYS A 41 -7.05 7.90 13.51
CA LYS A 41 -7.59 6.53 13.41
C LYS A 41 -7.70 5.85 14.79
N SER A 42 -6.82 6.17 15.75
CA SER A 42 -6.87 5.62 17.12
C SER A 42 -8.00 6.21 17.99
N VAL A 43 -8.48 7.41 17.64
CA VAL A 43 -9.48 8.16 18.43
C VAL A 43 -10.91 7.96 17.89
N MET A 44 -11.06 7.70 16.59
CA MET A 44 -12.37 7.57 15.91
C MET A 44 -13.17 6.31 16.31
N GLY A 45 -12.61 5.42 17.13
CA GLY A 45 -13.30 4.25 17.67
C GLY A 45 -13.50 3.10 16.67
N GLY A 46 -14.16 2.03 17.12
CA GLY A 46 -14.25 0.76 16.37
C GLY A 46 -15.07 0.83 15.08
N SER A 47 -16.11 1.66 15.03
CA SER A 47 -17.01 1.74 13.87
C SER A 47 -16.31 2.22 12.59
N TYR A 48 -15.34 3.14 12.72
CA TYR A 48 -14.53 3.61 11.59
C TYR A 48 -13.69 2.47 11.01
N LYS A 49 -12.99 1.73 11.88
CA LYS A 49 -12.15 0.59 11.50
C LYS A 49 -12.97 -0.53 10.86
N ASP A 50 -14.17 -0.79 11.36
CA ASP A 50 -15.08 -1.77 10.77
C ASP A 50 -15.53 -1.35 9.37
N CYS A 51 -15.79 -0.06 9.16
CA CYS A 51 -16.12 0.49 7.84
C CYS A 51 -14.94 0.34 6.86
N GLU A 52 -13.74 0.76 7.27
CA GLU A 52 -12.50 0.64 6.50
C GLU A 52 -12.24 -0.83 6.11
N LEU A 53 -12.40 -1.78 7.05
CA LEU A 53 -12.23 -3.21 6.78
C LEU A 53 -13.27 -3.75 5.80
N ARG A 54 -14.55 -3.33 5.91
CA ARG A 54 -15.61 -3.75 4.99
C ARG A 54 -15.35 -3.25 3.57
N LEU A 55 -14.89 -2.02 3.43
CA LEU A 55 -14.49 -1.46 2.14
C LEU A 55 -13.29 -2.19 1.55
N GLN A 56 -12.26 -2.46 2.36
CA GLN A 56 -11.09 -3.22 1.91
C GLN A 56 -11.49 -4.59 1.38
N ARG A 57 -12.35 -5.32 2.10
CA ARG A 57 -12.85 -6.64 1.68
C ARG A 57 -13.62 -6.56 0.36
N ALA A 58 -14.49 -5.57 0.21
CA ALA A 58 -15.26 -5.38 -1.02
C ALA A 58 -14.35 -5.06 -2.22
N ILE A 59 -13.34 -4.22 -2.01
CA ILE A 59 -12.34 -3.87 -3.03
C ILE A 59 -11.52 -5.10 -3.42
N HIS A 60 -11.02 -5.86 -2.45
CA HIS A 60 -10.31 -7.12 -2.71
C HIS A 60 -11.16 -8.07 -3.55
N GLN A 61 -12.41 -8.32 -3.15
CA GLN A 61 -13.33 -9.18 -3.88
C GLN A 61 -13.59 -8.68 -5.31
N ARG A 62 -13.77 -7.37 -5.50
CA ARG A 62 -13.97 -6.76 -6.83
C ARG A 62 -12.82 -7.04 -7.78
N PHE A 63 -11.60 -7.18 -7.27
CA PHE A 63 -10.39 -7.46 -8.05
C PHE A 63 -9.91 -8.91 -7.88
N SER A 64 -10.79 -9.82 -7.46
CA SER A 64 -10.49 -11.25 -7.30
C SER A 64 -9.27 -11.52 -6.41
N LEU A 65 -9.05 -10.69 -5.39
CA LEU A 65 -8.09 -10.92 -4.31
C LEU A 65 -8.78 -11.63 -3.14
N PRO A 66 -8.03 -12.34 -2.28
CA PRO A 66 -8.56 -12.81 -1.01
C PRO A 66 -9.17 -11.66 -0.19
N ALA A 67 -10.41 -11.83 0.28
CA ALA A 67 -11.08 -10.80 1.07
C ALA A 67 -10.23 -10.37 2.28
N GLU A 68 -9.63 -11.36 2.95
CA GLU A 68 -8.64 -11.17 4.00
C GLU A 68 -7.26 -11.64 3.51
N LEU A 69 -6.27 -10.75 3.60
CA LEU A 69 -4.88 -11.10 3.28
C LEU A 69 -4.28 -11.96 4.40
N GLY A 70 -3.40 -12.89 4.01
CA GLY A 70 -2.56 -13.64 4.95
C GLY A 70 -1.74 -12.71 5.86
N SER A 71 -1.49 -13.15 7.09
CA SER A 71 -0.85 -12.32 8.12
C SER A 71 0.53 -11.81 7.72
N THR A 72 1.33 -12.63 7.04
CA THR A 72 2.65 -12.24 6.51
C THR A 72 2.54 -11.12 5.48
N LEU A 73 1.70 -11.30 4.45
CA LEU A 73 1.48 -10.30 3.41
C LEU A 73 1.01 -8.96 4.01
N ARG A 74 0.04 -9.00 4.94
CA ARG A 74 -0.45 -7.79 5.62
C ARG A 74 0.66 -7.07 6.38
N LYS A 75 1.53 -7.82 7.07
CA LYS A 75 2.67 -7.26 7.81
C LYS A 75 3.71 -6.63 6.89
N ASP A 76 4.02 -7.27 5.76
CA ASP A 76 5.00 -6.77 4.81
C ASP A 76 4.51 -5.50 4.09
N ILE A 77 3.22 -5.46 3.72
CA ILE A 77 2.60 -4.24 3.19
C ILE A 77 2.64 -3.12 4.24
N LYS A 78 2.29 -3.43 5.49
CA LYS A 78 2.33 -2.42 6.56
C LYS A 78 3.75 -1.90 6.81
N ARG A 79 4.77 -2.76 6.69
CA ARG A 79 6.17 -2.37 6.77
C ARG A 79 6.56 -1.43 5.62
N ALA A 80 6.13 -1.72 4.38
CA ALA A 80 6.38 -0.86 3.22
C ALA A 80 5.71 0.52 3.40
N ASP A 81 4.47 0.54 3.87
CA ASP A 81 3.71 1.76 4.21
C ASP A 81 4.42 2.59 5.28
N GLN A 82 4.87 1.97 6.37
CA GLN A 82 5.63 2.66 7.42
C GLN A 82 6.94 3.26 6.93
N ILE A 83 7.66 2.55 6.03
CA ILE A 83 8.89 3.08 5.43
C ILE A 83 8.56 4.29 4.55
N ALA A 84 7.52 4.21 3.72
CA ALA A 84 7.08 5.35 2.91
C ALA A 84 6.76 6.56 3.80
N ALA A 85 5.94 6.35 4.84
CA ALA A 85 5.54 7.41 5.77
C ALA A 85 6.74 8.04 6.51
N TYR A 86 7.74 7.25 6.93
CA TYR A 86 8.95 7.77 7.56
C TYR A 86 9.70 8.76 6.63
N TYR A 87 9.87 8.38 5.37
CA TYR A 87 10.59 9.20 4.40
C TYR A 87 9.77 10.40 3.94
N GLU A 88 8.46 10.23 3.71
CA GLU A 88 7.56 11.35 3.39
C GLU A 88 7.51 12.36 4.55
N ALA A 89 7.47 11.89 5.80
CA ALA A 89 7.48 12.76 6.97
C ALA A 89 8.75 13.62 7.04
N THR A 90 9.91 13.00 6.85
CA THR A 90 11.22 13.68 6.95
C THR A 90 11.56 14.56 5.75
N LEU A 91 11.16 14.16 4.54
CA LEU A 91 11.50 14.88 3.31
C LEU A 91 10.46 15.92 2.90
N LEU A 92 9.18 15.69 3.20
CA LEU A 92 8.07 16.48 2.64
C LEU A 92 7.26 17.20 3.71
N ALA A 93 7.06 16.59 4.88
CA ALA A 93 6.19 17.13 5.93
C ALA A 93 6.93 17.89 7.04
N GLY A 94 8.26 18.02 6.95
CA GLY A 94 9.07 18.83 7.85
C GLY A 94 9.36 18.19 9.22
N PHE A 95 9.12 16.89 9.38
CA PHE A 95 9.46 16.17 10.60
C PHE A 95 10.98 16.03 10.72
N SER A 96 11.50 16.16 11.94
CA SER A 96 12.85 15.74 12.25
C SER A 96 13.00 14.22 12.16
N THR A 97 14.24 13.74 12.02
CA THR A 97 14.54 12.30 12.04
C THR A 97 14.16 11.65 13.37
N ALA A 98 14.22 12.40 14.48
CA ALA A 98 13.80 11.94 15.80
C ALA A 98 12.29 11.73 15.87
N GLU A 99 11.50 12.71 15.43
CA GLU A 99 10.03 12.61 15.40
C GLU A 99 9.57 11.50 14.46
N ALA A 100 10.15 11.42 13.26
CA ALA A 100 9.80 10.36 12.31
C ALA A 100 10.14 8.97 12.86
N THR A 101 11.26 8.84 13.58
CA THR A 101 11.63 7.58 14.27
C THR A 101 10.64 7.23 15.38
N GLU A 102 10.14 8.22 16.13
CA GLU A 102 9.16 8.02 17.18
C GLU A 102 7.81 7.58 16.63
N TYR A 103 7.29 8.25 15.60
CA TYR A 103 5.95 7.99 15.07
C TYR A 103 5.88 6.79 14.11
N PHE A 104 6.88 6.63 13.24
CA PHE A 104 6.86 5.62 12.16
C PHE A 104 7.84 4.47 12.39
N GLY A 105 8.78 4.63 13.31
CA GLY A 105 9.90 3.71 13.50
C GLY A 105 10.99 3.94 12.47
N ARG A 106 12.23 3.62 12.84
CA ARG A 106 13.37 3.69 11.91
C ARG A 106 13.34 2.49 10.94
N PRO A 107 13.39 2.71 9.61
CA PRO A 107 13.59 1.63 8.65
C PRO A 107 14.86 0.85 8.99
N ARG A 108 14.71 -0.40 9.46
CA ARG A 108 15.84 -1.28 9.74
C ARG A 108 16.22 -2.03 8.47
N SER A 109 17.53 -2.05 8.19
CA SER A 109 18.15 -2.80 7.08
C SER A 109 17.55 -2.53 5.70
N PHE A 110 16.98 -1.33 5.49
CA PHE A 110 16.40 -0.89 4.23
C PHE A 110 16.60 0.63 4.13
N SER A 111 17.29 1.08 3.09
CA SER A 111 17.35 2.49 2.71
C SER A 111 16.46 2.68 1.49
N ALA A 112 15.59 3.69 1.56
CA ALA A 112 14.75 4.10 0.45
C ALA A 112 15.30 5.34 -0.27
N ASP A 113 16.57 5.70 -0.03
CA ASP A 113 17.13 6.98 -0.50
C ASP A 113 17.17 7.10 -2.04
N HIS A 114 17.11 5.97 -2.75
CA HIS A 114 17.04 5.92 -4.21
C HIS A 114 15.62 6.08 -4.78
N PHE A 115 14.58 6.06 -3.94
CA PHE A 115 13.22 6.33 -4.38
C PHE A 115 12.99 7.82 -4.59
N ASP A 116 12.15 8.13 -5.58
CA ASP A 116 11.73 9.51 -5.83
C ASP A 116 10.49 9.84 -4.99
N PHE A 117 10.69 10.71 -4.00
CA PHE A 117 9.63 11.25 -3.13
C PHE A 117 9.06 12.57 -3.62
N THR A 118 9.47 13.06 -4.80
CA THR A 118 8.99 14.34 -5.32
C THR A 118 7.47 14.30 -5.50
N PRO A 119 6.71 15.22 -4.89
CA PRO A 119 5.27 15.30 -5.09
C PRO A 119 4.92 15.46 -6.58
N ARG A 120 3.97 14.67 -7.04
CA ARG A 120 3.51 14.67 -8.45
C ARG A 120 2.13 15.30 -8.57
N SER A 121 1.80 15.79 -9.77
CA SER A 121 0.46 16.29 -10.04
C SER A 121 -0.58 15.16 -9.94
N VAL A 122 -1.83 15.51 -9.64
CA VAL A 122 -2.95 14.56 -9.57
C VAL A 122 -3.09 13.78 -10.88
N THR A 123 -3.00 14.47 -12.02
CA THR A 123 -3.11 13.86 -13.35
C THR A 123 -2.01 12.83 -13.61
N TRP A 124 -0.79 13.13 -13.19
CA TRP A 124 0.33 12.19 -13.31
C TRP A 124 0.12 10.97 -12.40
N ALA A 125 -0.23 11.21 -11.13
CA ALA A 125 -0.43 10.14 -10.14
C ALA A 125 -1.54 9.18 -10.56
N GLN A 126 -2.67 9.71 -11.04
CA GLN A 126 -3.78 8.91 -11.57
C GLN A 126 -3.34 8.05 -12.76
N ALA A 127 -2.65 8.63 -13.74
CA ALA A 127 -2.19 7.90 -14.92
C ALA A 127 -1.17 6.81 -14.55
N ALA A 128 -0.22 7.12 -13.66
CA ALA A 128 0.78 6.17 -13.19
C ALA A 128 0.15 5.02 -12.40
N PHE A 129 -0.81 5.32 -11.52
CA PHE A 129 -1.53 4.32 -10.75
C PHE A 129 -2.30 3.36 -11.65
N LEU A 130 -3.11 3.88 -12.59
CA LEU A 130 -3.88 3.06 -13.52
C LEU A 130 -2.99 2.21 -14.43
N LYS A 131 -1.88 2.78 -14.93
CA LYS A 131 -0.88 2.04 -15.72
C LYS A 131 -0.28 0.90 -14.91
N ARG A 132 0.07 1.15 -13.64
CA ARG A 132 0.66 0.13 -12.76
C ARG A 132 -0.34 -0.97 -12.42
N PHE A 133 -1.58 -0.60 -12.10
CA PHE A 133 -2.68 -1.51 -11.86
C PHE A 133 -2.88 -2.45 -13.07
N ALA A 134 -3.02 -1.89 -14.28
CA ALA A 134 -3.19 -2.68 -15.51
C ALA A 134 -2.02 -3.63 -15.77
N ALA A 135 -0.78 -3.20 -15.49
CA ALA A 135 0.40 -4.04 -15.64
C ALA A 135 0.43 -5.22 -14.64
N LEU A 136 -0.06 -5.03 -13.41
CA LEU A 136 -0.18 -6.12 -12.43
C LEU A 136 -1.30 -7.08 -12.80
N GLU A 137 -2.45 -6.57 -13.22
CA GLU A 137 -3.58 -7.38 -13.71
C GLU A 137 -3.18 -8.27 -14.90
N ALA A 138 -2.47 -7.70 -15.88
CA ALA A 138 -1.97 -8.45 -17.03
C ALA A 138 -1.02 -9.60 -16.63
N LYS A 139 -0.27 -9.47 -15.53
CA LYS A 139 0.58 -10.54 -14.99
C LYS A 139 -0.20 -11.60 -14.20
N ARG A 140 -1.42 -11.30 -13.74
CA ARG A 140 -2.30 -12.24 -13.04
C ARG A 140 -3.13 -13.10 -13.99
N GLN A 141 -3.54 -12.57 -15.14
CA GLN A 141 -4.36 -13.33 -16.11
C GLN A 141 -3.75 -14.65 -16.62
N PRO A 142 -2.43 -14.76 -16.87
CA PRO A 142 -1.80 -16.03 -17.20
C PRO A 142 -1.96 -17.10 -16.10
N PHE A 143 -2.07 -16.69 -14.83
CA PHE A 143 -2.21 -17.58 -13.67
C PHE A 143 -3.65 -18.07 -13.48
N LEU A 144 -4.66 -17.23 -13.78
CA LEU A 144 -6.07 -17.61 -13.71
C LEU A 144 -6.49 -18.54 -14.86
N ALA A 145 -5.97 -18.31 -16.07
CA ALA A 145 -6.23 -19.19 -17.21
C ALA A 145 -5.63 -20.60 -17.02
N ALA A 146 -4.44 -20.70 -16.42
CA ALA A 146 -3.79 -21.98 -16.13
C ALA A 146 -4.49 -22.81 -15.04
N ASN A 147 -5.19 -22.16 -14.10
CA ASN A 147 -5.91 -22.83 -13.00
C ASN A 147 -7.40 -23.05 -13.27
N SER A 148 -7.95 -22.50 -14.37
CA SER A 148 -9.34 -22.73 -14.79
C SER A 148 -9.49 -23.97 -15.69
N VAL A 149 -8.39 -24.63 -16.02
CA VAL A 149 -8.34 -25.91 -16.74
C VAL A 149 -7.95 -27.02 -15.76
N LYS A 150 -8.79 -27.28 -14.76
CA LYS A 150 -8.82 -28.52 -13.97
C LYS A 150 -10.24 -28.79 -13.50
#